data_AF-A0A0L8HRI3-F1
#
_entry.id   AF-A0A0L8HRI3-F1
#
_cell.length_a   1.000
_cell.length_b   1.000
_cell.length_c   1.000
_cell.angle_alpha   90.00
_cell.angle_beta   90.00
_cell.angle_gamma   90.00
#
_symmetry.space_group_name_H-M   'P 1'
#
loop_
_entity.id
_entity.type
_entity.pdbx_description
1 polymer ?
#
loop_
_entity_poly.entity_id
_entity_poly.type
_entity_poly.pdbx_seq_one_letter_code
_entity_poly.pdbx_strand_id
1 'polypeptide(L)'
;MPGLFDGSIWIMVVRDSVYTQRDCDLLISNLDISTRDTENCNGGSFQKRLDECLQLWMQRKPCDLKERLYKILKDSNFNYIVQTLEDELAEENGS
;
A
#
# COMPACT_ATOMS: atom_id res chain seq x y z
N MET A 1 22.66 0.86 -12.11
CA MET A 1 21.98 0.89 -10.80
C MET A 1 20.57 0.38 -11.03
N PRO A 2 20.18 -0.81 -10.54
CA PRO A 2 18.82 -1.28 -10.73
C PRO A 2 17.86 -0.36 -9.97
N GLY A 3 16.73 -0.07 -10.62
CA GLY A 3 15.89 1.09 -10.39
C GLY A 3 15.42 1.24 -8.94
N LEU A 4 15.69 2.41 -8.38
CA LEU A 4 15.15 2.87 -7.09
C LEU A 4 13.62 3.02 -7.07
N PHE A 5 12.94 2.85 -8.22
CA PHE A 5 11.49 2.93 -8.37
C PHE A 5 10.79 1.56 -8.25
N ASP A 6 11.28 0.76 -7.30
CA ASP A 6 10.70 -0.51 -6.87
C ASP A 6 9.38 -0.27 -6.11
N GLY A 7 8.59 -1.31 -5.85
CA GLY A 7 7.25 -1.19 -5.24
C GLY A 7 7.19 -0.40 -3.91
N SER A 8 8.33 -0.09 -3.31
CA SER A 8 8.52 0.74 -2.11
C SER A 8 7.94 2.16 -2.20
N ILE A 9 7.99 2.86 -3.34
CA ILE A 9 7.44 4.23 -3.44
C ILE A 9 5.92 4.21 -3.32
N TRP A 10 5.26 3.26 -3.99
CA TRP A 10 3.82 3.12 -3.91
C TRP A 10 3.35 2.77 -2.49
N ILE A 11 4.10 1.91 -1.80
CA ILE A 11 3.86 1.57 -0.40
C ILE A 11 4.04 2.80 0.50
N MET A 12 5.05 3.65 0.23
CA MET A 12 5.26 4.91 0.94
C MET A 12 4.09 5.88 0.75
N VAL A 13 3.64 6.11 -0.48
CA VAL A 13 2.49 6.99 -0.78
C VAL A 13 1.21 6.47 -0.13
N VAL A 14 0.93 5.16 -0.23
CA VAL A 14 -0.24 4.56 0.42
C VAL A 14 -0.18 4.74 1.94
N ARG A 15 0.98 4.46 2.55
CA ARG A 15 1.19 4.65 3.99
C ARG A 15 0.95 6.10 4.40
N ASP A 16 1.51 7.06 3.66
CA ASP A 16 1.39 8.47 3.99
C ASP A 16 -0.01 9.00 3.72
N SER A 17 -0.78 8.39 2.83
CA SER A 17 -2.16 8.80 2.51
C SER A 17 -3.23 8.22 3.44
N VAL A 18 -2.87 7.28 4.32
CA VAL A 18 -3.80 6.63 5.27
C VAL A 18 -3.63 7.26 6.66
N TYR A 19 -4.55 8.16 7.00
CA TYR A 19 -4.50 8.92 8.25
C TYR A 19 -5.49 8.43 9.32
N THR A 20 -6.38 7.49 8.99
CA THR A 20 -7.40 7.00 9.92
C THR A 20 -7.27 5.49 10.15
N GLN A 21 -7.62 5.05 11.36
CA GLN A 21 -7.65 3.63 11.70
C GLN A 21 -8.65 2.86 10.81
N ARG A 22 -9.78 3.48 10.45
CA ARG A 22 -10.79 2.88 9.59
C ARG A 22 -10.26 2.58 8.20
N ASP A 23 -9.54 3.53 7.61
CA ASP A 23 -8.94 3.37 6.28
C ASP A 23 -7.83 2.31 6.32
N CYS A 24 -7.04 2.28 7.39
CA CYS A 24 -6.05 1.23 7.63
C CYS A 24 -6.70 -0.16 7.71
N ASP A 25 -7.74 -0.34 8.53
CA ASP A 25 -8.43 -1.62 8.68
C ASP A 25 -9.09 -2.06 7.36
N LEU A 26 -9.69 -1.12 6.61
CA LEU A 26 -10.28 -1.39 5.31
C LEU A 26 -9.21 -1.81 4.29
N LEU A 27 -8.09 -1.09 4.23
CA LEU A 27 -7.00 -1.44 3.32
C LEU A 27 -6.44 -2.82 3.66
N ILE A 28 -6.11 -3.09 4.93
CA ILE A 28 -5.59 -4.39 5.39
C ILE A 28 -6.59 -5.52 5.07
N SER A 29 -7.89 -5.28 5.22
CA SER A 29 -8.91 -6.27 4.88
C SER A 29 -8.99 -6.59 3.38
N ASN A 30 -8.59 -5.65 2.53
CA ASN A 30 -8.56 -5.84 1.07
C ASN A 30 -7.18 -6.31 0.57
N LEU A 31 -6.13 -6.16 1.38
CA LEU A 31 -4.89 -6.88 1.17
C LEU A 31 -5.20 -8.37 1.41
N ASP A 32 -4.90 -9.21 0.41
CA ASP A 32 -5.04 -10.66 0.45
C ASP A 32 -4.01 -11.30 1.41
N ILE A 33 -4.05 -10.88 2.68
CA ILE A 33 -3.21 -11.29 3.79
C ILE A 33 -4.08 -12.14 4.71
N SER A 34 -3.57 -13.27 5.20
CA SER A 34 -4.37 -14.12 6.08
C SER A 34 -4.64 -13.42 7.41
N THR A 35 -5.80 -13.68 8.02
CA THR A 35 -6.17 -13.13 9.33
C THR A 35 -5.08 -13.39 10.38
N ARG A 36 -4.47 -14.58 10.33
CA ARG A 36 -3.37 -14.98 11.21
C ARG A 36 -2.12 -14.11 11.06
N ASP A 37 -1.85 -13.61 9.86
CA ASP A 37 -0.73 -12.69 9.63
C ASP A 37 -1.08 -11.26 10.08
N THR A 38 -2.34 -10.85 9.91
CA THR A 38 -2.80 -9.54 10.40
C THR A 38 -2.78 -9.44 11.93
N GLU A 39 -2.95 -10.56 12.64
CA GLU A 39 -2.78 -10.64 14.10
C GLU A 39 -1.31 -10.45 14.54
N ASN A 40 -0.36 -10.78 13.65
CA ASN A 40 1.06 -10.51 13.88
C ASN A 40 1.45 -9.05 13.58
N CYS A 41 0.67 -8.32 12.77
CA CYS A 41 0.80 -6.87 12.58
C CYS A 41 0.25 -6.09 13.79
N ASN A 42 0.70 -6.41 15.02
CA ASN A 42 0.17 -5.83 16.26
C ASN A 42 0.93 -4.56 16.68
N GLY A 43 1.35 -3.76 15.70
CA GLY A 43 1.95 -2.46 15.93
C GLY A 43 1.05 -1.56 16.77
N GLY A 44 1.58 -0.98 17.86
CA GLY A 44 0.80 -0.20 18.81
C GLY A 44 0.03 1.00 18.24
N SER A 45 0.38 1.49 17.04
CA SER A 45 -0.43 2.44 16.26
C SER A 45 -0.91 1.81 14.96
N PHE A 46 -2.07 2.25 14.45
CA PHE A 46 -2.62 1.76 13.18
C PHE A 46 -1.68 2.01 11.99
N GLN A 47 -0.88 3.08 12.02
CA GLN A 47 0.16 3.34 11.01
C GLN A 47 1.28 2.30 11.05
N LYS A 48 1.70 1.88 12.23
CA LYS A 48 2.72 0.84 12.37
C LYS A 48 2.17 -0.52 11.92
N ARG A 49 0.94 -0.84 12.30
CA ARG A 49 0.22 -2.02 11.82
C ARG A 49 0.08 -2.03 10.29
N LEU A 50 -0.24 -0.88 9.69
CA LEU A 50 -0.31 -0.72 8.24
C LEU A 50 1.05 -1.02 7.58
N ASP A 51 2.12 -0.42 8.08
CA ASP A 51 3.48 -0.59 7.57
C ASP A 51 3.92 -2.06 7.64
N GLU A 52 3.72 -2.72 8.78
CA GLU A 52 4.02 -4.15 8.97
C GLU A 52 3.25 -5.05 7.98
N CYS A 53 1.96 -4.78 7.80
CA CYS A 53 1.12 -5.56 6.89
C CYS A 53 1.45 -5.31 5.41
N LEU A 54 1.76 -4.07 5.01
CA LEU A 54 2.20 -3.74 3.66
C LEU A 54 3.55 -4.39 3.33
N GLN A 55 4.50 -4.36 4.26
CA GLN A 55 5.80 -5.04 4.13
C GLN A 55 5.62 -6.56 3.98
N LEU A 56 4.77 -7.17 4.82
CA LEU A 56 4.49 -8.60 4.76
C LEU A 56 3.80 -9.00 3.45
N TRP A 57 2.87 -8.18 2.96
CA TRP A 57 2.23 -8.38 1.66
C TRP A 57 3.22 -8.32 0.50
N MET A 58 4.11 -7.33 0.51
CA MET A 58 5.15 -7.15 -0.50
C MET A 58 6.10 -8.35 -0.57
N GLN A 59 6.52 -8.89 0.57
CA GLN A 59 7.39 -10.09 0.62
C GLN A 59 6.72 -11.33 0.02
N ARG A 60 5.39 -11.44 0.09
CA ARG A 60 4.63 -12.59 -0.43
C ARG A 60 4.19 -12.47 -1.88
N LYS A 61 4.10 -11.26 -2.41
CA LYS A 61 3.64 -10.98 -3.79
C LYS A 61 4.69 -10.13 -4.54
N PRO A 62 5.85 -10.72 -4.88
CA PRO A 62 6.94 -9.97 -5.51
C PRO A 62 6.65 -9.55 -6.97
N CYS A 63 5.69 -10.20 -7.64
CA CYS A 63 5.30 -9.88 -9.02
C CYS A 63 4.02 -9.02 -9.02
N ASP A 64 4.02 -7.96 -9.85
CA ASP A 64 2.87 -7.10 -10.12
C ASP A 64 2.29 -6.37 -8.90
N LEU A 65 3.15 -6.05 -7.91
CA LEU A 65 2.77 -5.34 -6.70
C LEU A 65 2.02 -4.04 -7.01
N LYS A 66 2.51 -3.26 -7.97
CA LYS A 66 1.92 -1.97 -8.37
C LYS A 66 0.50 -2.14 -8.92
N GLU A 67 0.30 -3.01 -9.92
CA GLU A 67 -1.03 -3.26 -10.50
C GLU A 67 -2.01 -3.84 -9.47
N ARG A 68 -1.56 -4.75 -8.60
CA ARG A 68 -2.40 -5.32 -7.55
C ARG A 68 -2.80 -4.27 -6.52
N LEU A 69 -1.86 -3.45 -6.07
CA LEU A 69 -2.11 -2.38 -5.11
C LEU A 69 -3.06 -1.35 -5.71
N TYR A 70 -2.82 -0.93 -6.96
CA TYR A 70 -3.70 -0.04 -7.70
C TYR A 70 -5.14 -0.57 -7.77
N LYS A 71 -5.30 -1.86 -8.11
CA LYS A 71 -6.61 -2.49 -8.17
C LYS A 71 -7.29 -2.54 -6.81
N ILE A 72 -6.56 -2.93 -5.76
CA ILE A 72 -7.08 -2.95 -4.38
C ILE A 72 -7.55 -1.56 -3.96
N LEU A 73 -6.76 -0.51 -4.23
CA LEU A 73 -7.11 0.86 -3.90
C LEU A 73 -8.38 1.33 -4.65
N LYS A 74 -8.48 1.03 -5.96
CA LYS A 74 -9.69 1.34 -6.74
C LYS A 74 -10.92 0.59 -6.24
N ASP A 75 -10.81 -0.73 -6.05
CA ASP A 75 -11.92 -1.57 -5.59
C ASP A 75 -12.39 -1.18 -4.17
N SER A 76 -11.48 -0.67 -3.34
CA SER A 76 -11.75 -0.20 -1.97
C SER A 76 -12.16 1.28 -1.88
N ASN A 77 -12.35 1.95 -3.03
CA ASN A 77 -12.75 3.36 -3.12
C ASN A 77 -11.72 4.36 -2.55
N PHE A 78 -10.44 4.00 -2.49
CA PHE A 78 -9.31 4.88 -2.16
C PHE A 78 -8.88 5.73 -3.37
N ASN A 79 -9.85 6.31 -4.09
CA ASN A 79 -9.59 7.05 -5.34
C ASN A 79 -8.63 8.23 -5.14
N TYR A 80 -8.64 8.84 -3.95
CA TYR A 80 -7.72 9.93 -3.62
C TYR A 80 -6.25 9.46 -3.58
N ILE A 81 -5.98 8.28 -3.01
CA ILE A 81 -4.63 7.68 -2.99
C ILE A 81 -4.21 7.30 -4.41
N VAL A 82 -5.14 6.73 -5.18
CA VAL A 82 -4.91 6.38 -6.59
C VAL A 82 -4.53 7.63 -7.39
N GLN A 83 -5.25 8.73 -7.20
CA GLN A 83 -4.95 9.99 -7.86
C GLN A 83 -3.56 10.51 -7.48
N THR A 84 -3.20 10.50 -6.19
CA THR A 84 -1.84 10.88 -5.75
C THR A 84 -0.77 10.00 -6.39
N LEU A 85 -1.01 8.68 -6.49
CA LEU A 85 -0.09 7.76 -7.17
C LEU A 85 0.03 8.06 -8.67
N GLU A 86 -1.07 8.42 -9.33
CA GLU A 86 -1.09 8.81 -10.75
C GLU A 86 -0.37 10.14 -11.00
N ASP A 87 -0.54 11.11 -10.09
CA ASP A 87 0.15 12.41 -10.15
C ASP A 87 1.68 12.23 -10.02
N GLU A 88 2.14 11.44 -9.04
CA GLU A 88 3.56 11.13 -8.84
C GLU A 88 4.17 10.38 -10.05
N LEU A 89 3.42 9.47 -10.67
CA LEU A 89 3.84 8.77 -11.90
C LEU A 89 3.93 9.72 -13.11
N ALA A 90 3.02 10.68 -13.20
CA ALA A 90 2.97 11.66 -14.27
C ALA A 90 4.13 12.66 -14.18
N GLU A 91 4.50 13.08 -12.95
CA GLU A 91 5.68 13.91 -12.72
C GLU A 91 6.99 13.19 -13.10
N GLU A 92 7.09 11.88 -12.87
CA GLU A 92 8.27 11.07 -13.24
C GLU A 92 8.42 10.89 -14.76
N ASN A 93 7.32 10.70 -15.50
CA ASN A 93 7.35 10.54 -16.98
C ASN A 93 7.45 11.87 -17.75
N GLY A 94 7.33 13.00 -17.05
CA GLY A 94 7.35 14.35 -17.64
C GLY A 94 8.67 15.11 -17.51
N SER A 95 9.71 14.51 -16.90
CA SER A 95 11.02 15.15 -16.65
C SER A 95 12.17 14.59 -17.48
#